data_AF-A0A7S1PCI3-F1
#
_entry.id   AF-A0A7S1PCI3-F1
#
_cell.length_a   1.000
_cell.length_b   1.000
_cell.length_c   1.000
_cell.angle_alpha   90.00
_cell.angle_beta   90.00
_cell.angle_gamma   90.00
#
_symmetry.space_group_name_H-M   'P 1'
#
loop_
_entity.id
_entity.type
_entity.pdbx_description
1 polymer ?
#
loop_
_entity_poly.entity_id
_entity_poly.type
_entity_poly.pdbx_seq_one_letter_code
_entity_poly.pdbx_strand_id
1 'polypeptide(L)'
;KGYAYSLRWSLPALTTFVSTLLRPNYLMCWIRASSRLVHLHVKLINIHNLRRALSVVPSLKNLTSLGCALTQGTDALSWQLLLSVLDDKGAIGRNGRIH
;
A
#
# COMPACT_ATOMS: atom_id res chain seq x y z
N LYS A 1 23.91 20.44 -6.02
CA LYS A 1 23.34 19.56 -4.98
C LYS A 1 22.70 18.36 -5.67
N GLY A 2 23.45 17.27 -5.87
CA GLY A 2 22.96 16.07 -6.54
C GLY A 2 22.34 15.12 -5.53
N TYR A 3 21.06 14.81 -5.69
CA TYR A 3 20.45 13.71 -4.95
C TYR A 3 21.05 12.39 -5.49
N ALA A 4 21.74 11.64 -4.65
CA ALA A 4 22.44 10.39 -5.00
C ALA A 4 21.50 9.19 -5.25
N TYR A 5 20.19 9.42 -5.39
CA TYR A 5 19.20 8.39 -5.62
C TYR A 5 18.42 8.69 -6.89
N SER A 6 18.50 7.75 -7.84
CA SER A 6 17.69 7.75 -9.05
C SER A 6 16.21 7.67 -8.68
N LEU A 7 15.37 8.51 -9.31
CA LEU A 7 13.90 8.39 -9.24
C LEU A 7 13.38 7.05 -9.79
N ARG A 8 14.26 6.21 -10.38
CA ARG A 8 13.97 4.89 -10.93
C ARG A 8 14.39 3.74 -10.01
N TRP A 9 14.69 4.00 -8.75
CA TRP A 9 15.01 2.92 -7.81
C TRP A 9 13.81 1.95 -7.68
N SER A 10 14.13 0.66 -7.70
CA SER A 10 13.16 -0.42 -7.53
C SER A 10 13.70 -1.43 -6.53
N LEU A 11 12.80 -2.10 -5.82
CA LEU A 11 13.06 -3.12 -4.83
C LEU A 11 12.35 -4.41 -5.25
N PRO A 12 12.76 -5.04 -6.36
CA PRO A 12 12.07 -6.21 -6.89
C PRO A 12 12.09 -7.41 -5.95
N ALA A 13 13.01 -7.44 -4.98
CA ALA A 13 13.11 -8.48 -3.96
C ALA A 13 12.27 -8.19 -2.70
N LEU A 14 11.76 -6.97 -2.51
CA LEU A 14 10.99 -6.64 -1.31
C LEU A 14 9.58 -7.22 -1.39
N THR A 15 9.35 -8.25 -0.59
CA THR A 15 8.05 -8.93 -0.47
C THR A 15 7.26 -8.48 0.76
N THR A 16 7.93 -7.95 1.77
CA THR A 16 7.30 -7.56 3.04
C THR A 16 7.67 -6.13 3.37
N PHE A 17 6.67 -5.28 3.61
CA PHE A 17 6.85 -3.91 4.05
C PHE A 17 6.05 -3.64 5.32
N VAL A 18 6.76 -3.31 6.40
CA VAL A 18 6.16 -2.98 7.70
C VAL A 18 6.61 -1.58 8.09
N SER A 19 5.66 -0.73 8.46
CA SER A 19 5.98 0.62 8.92
C SER A 19 5.01 1.13 9.98
N THR A 20 5.50 2.03 10.83
CA THR A 20 4.75 2.57 11.97
C THR A 20 4.33 4.02 11.81
N LEU A 21 5.20 4.89 11.30
CA LEU A 21 4.86 6.29 11.06
C LEU A 21 5.62 6.74 9.81
N LEU A 22 4.94 6.70 8.68
CA LEU A 22 5.47 7.19 7.40
C LEU A 22 4.67 8.39 6.93
N ARG A 23 5.39 9.41 6.47
CA ARG A 23 4.76 10.44 5.66
C ARG A 23 4.12 9.77 4.44
N PRO A 24 2.89 10.15 4.04
CA PRO A 24 2.16 9.49 2.96
C PRO A 24 2.97 9.36 1.66
N ASN A 25 3.75 10.40 1.31
CA ASN A 25 4.58 10.41 0.11
C ASN A 25 5.68 9.33 0.14
N TYR A 26 6.24 9.04 1.32
CA TYR A 26 7.27 8.00 1.44
C TYR A 26 6.66 6.61 1.34
N LEU A 27 5.52 6.36 2.01
CA LEU A 27 4.79 5.11 1.85
C LEU A 27 4.52 4.82 0.36
N MET A 28 4.01 5.82 -0.35
CA MET A 28 3.75 5.73 -1.79
C MET A 28 5.01 5.37 -2.58
N CYS A 29 6.16 5.98 -2.30
CA CYS A 29 7.42 5.64 -2.96
C CYS A 29 7.85 4.19 -2.68
N TRP A 30 7.73 3.71 -1.44
CA TRP A 30 8.10 2.33 -1.08
C TRP A 30 7.22 1.29 -1.75
N ILE A 31 5.89 1.49 -1.75
CA ILE A 31 4.97 0.55 -2.41
C ILE A 31 5.22 0.57 -3.93
N ARG A 32 5.40 1.74 -4.55
CA ARG A 32 5.72 1.84 -5.99
C ARG A 32 7.04 1.18 -6.37
N ALA A 33 8.05 1.26 -5.51
CA ALA A 33 9.33 0.62 -5.76
C ALA A 33 9.26 -0.92 -5.63
N SER A 34 8.24 -1.46 -4.95
CA SER A 34 8.17 -2.87 -4.55
C SER A 34 7.15 -3.66 -5.36
N SER A 35 7.49 -4.02 -6.60
CA SER A 35 6.58 -4.71 -7.53
C SER A 35 6.18 -6.13 -7.10
N ARG A 36 6.92 -6.74 -6.17
CA ARG A 36 6.66 -8.06 -5.61
C ARG A 36 6.13 -8.00 -4.18
N LEU A 37 5.54 -6.88 -3.76
CA LEU A 37 5.01 -6.75 -2.41
C LEU A 37 3.88 -7.76 -2.16
N VAL A 38 4.07 -8.58 -1.13
CA VAL A 38 3.18 -9.65 -0.68
C VAL A 38 2.50 -9.29 0.64
N HIS A 39 3.24 -8.69 1.58
CA HIS A 39 2.72 -8.25 2.87
C HIS A 39 2.93 -6.74 3.05
N LEU A 40 1.85 -6.03 3.37
CA LEU A 40 1.89 -4.61 3.75
C LEU A 40 1.31 -4.45 5.16
N HIS A 41 2.10 -3.92 6.09
CA HIS A 41 1.63 -3.54 7.41
C HIS A 41 1.94 -2.07 7.66
N VAL A 42 0.91 -1.29 8.01
CA VAL A 42 1.04 0.12 8.36
C VAL A 42 0.36 0.43 9.70
N LYS A 43 1.09 1.06 10.61
CA LYS A 43 0.57 1.63 11.85
C LYS A 43 0.38 3.15 11.71
N LEU A 44 -0.43 3.75 12.58
CA LEU A 44 -0.58 5.21 12.74
C LEU A 44 -0.75 5.97 11.41
N ILE A 45 -1.57 5.43 10.51
CA ILE A 45 -1.84 6.04 9.21
C ILE A 45 -3.31 6.45 9.09
N ASN A 46 -3.56 7.58 8.45
CA ASN A 46 -4.90 7.92 8.01
C ASN A 46 -5.29 7.06 6.80
N ILE A 47 -6.47 6.45 6.82
CA ILE A 47 -6.90 5.53 5.76
C ILE A 47 -6.96 6.19 4.38
N HIS A 48 -7.25 7.49 4.28
CA HIS A 48 -7.22 8.22 3.01
C HIS A 48 -5.80 8.29 2.44
N ASN A 49 -4.79 8.43 3.30
CA ASN A 49 -3.38 8.43 2.88
C ASN A 49 -2.95 7.04 2.43
N LEU A 50 -3.38 5.98 3.12
CA LEU A 50 -3.15 4.61 2.69
C LEU A 50 -3.79 4.33 1.33
N ARG A 51 -5.08 4.68 1.17
CA ARG A 51 -5.81 4.56 -0.09
C ARG A 51 -5.08 5.28 -1.23
N ARG A 52 -4.65 6.53 -1.01
CA ARG A 52 -3.90 7.32 -1.99
C ARG A 52 -2.57 6.68 -2.37
N ALA A 53 -1.85 6.11 -1.39
CA ALA A 53 -0.58 5.44 -1.64
C ALA A 53 -0.76 4.16 -2.47
N LEU A 54 -1.84 3.42 -2.23
CA LEU A 54 -2.17 2.20 -2.98
C LEU A 54 -2.76 2.49 -4.37
N SER A 55 -3.51 3.59 -4.53
CA SER A 55 -4.17 3.89 -5.81
C SER A 55 -3.20 4.20 -6.95
N VAL A 56 -1.98 4.64 -6.63
CA VAL A 56 -0.96 4.99 -7.64
C VAL A 56 -0.11 3.81 -8.09
N VAL A 57 -0.26 2.64 -7.47
CA VAL A 57 0.49 1.46 -7.91
C VAL A 57 -0.19 0.79 -9.09
N PRO A 58 0.58 0.26 -10.06
CA PRO A 58 -0.02 -0.35 -11.25
C PRO A 58 -0.71 -1.69 -10.97
N SER A 59 -0.28 -2.41 -9.93
CA SER A 59 -0.85 -3.72 -9.56
C SER A 59 -0.57 -4.02 -8.09
N LEU A 60 -1.52 -4.70 -7.43
CA LEU A 60 -1.38 -5.29 -6.10
C LEU A 60 -1.70 -6.80 -6.12
N LYS A 61 -1.64 -7.46 -7.28
CA LYS A 61 -1.98 -8.88 -7.44
C LYS A 61 -1.19 -9.85 -6.56
N ASN A 62 0.01 -9.45 -6.13
CA ASN A 62 0.85 -10.27 -5.26
C ASN A 62 0.56 -10.05 -3.77
N LEU A 63 -0.22 -9.02 -3.43
CA LEU A 63 -0.54 -8.68 -2.05
C LEU A 63 -1.48 -9.75 -1.50
N THR A 64 -1.03 -10.44 -0.46
CA THR A 64 -1.80 -11.50 0.22
C THR A 64 -2.32 -11.07 1.59
N SER A 65 -1.77 -9.99 2.12
CA SER A 65 -2.07 -9.55 3.48
C SER A 65 -1.85 -8.06 3.65
N LEU A 66 -2.85 -7.42 4.28
CA LEU A 66 -2.84 -6.01 4.64
C LEU A 66 -3.12 -5.86 6.13
N GLY A 67 -2.11 -5.38 6.87
CA GLY A 67 -2.23 -4.99 8.27
C GLY A 67 -2.42 -3.48 8.40
N CYS A 68 -3.49 -3.07 9.05
CA CYS A 68 -3.77 -1.67 9.38
C CYS A 68 -4.00 -1.56 10.88
N ALA A 69 -3.12 -0.86 11.59
CA ALA A 69 -3.20 -0.71 13.04
C ALA A 69 -3.22 0.76 13.46
N LEU A 70 -4.06 1.09 14.46
CA LEU A 70 -4.23 2.47 14.94
C LEU A 70 -4.54 3.46 13.80
N THR A 71 -5.40 3.03 12.88
CA THR A 71 -5.78 3.79 11.68
C THR A 71 -6.79 4.88 12.03
N GLN A 72 -6.65 6.05 11.42
CA GLN A 72 -7.60 7.16 11.55
C GLN A 72 -8.54 7.23 10.34
N GLY A 73 -9.74 7.79 10.55
CA GLY A 73 -10.77 7.93 9.50
C GLY A 73 -11.50 6.61 9.19
N THR A 74 -11.76 5.79 10.19
CA THR A 74 -12.25 4.41 10.03
C THR A 74 -13.76 4.29 9.86
N ASP A 75 -14.40 5.27 9.22
CA ASP A 75 -15.81 5.17 8.87
C ASP A 75 -16.05 4.14 7.74
N ALA A 76 -17.29 3.69 7.59
CA ALA A 76 -17.64 2.64 6.64
C ALA A 76 -17.31 3.02 5.19
N LEU A 77 -17.55 4.27 4.80
CA LEU A 77 -17.28 4.76 3.45
C LEU A 77 -15.77 4.75 3.18
N SER A 78 -14.96 5.19 4.13
CA SER A 78 -13.51 5.18 4.02
C SER A 78 -12.93 3.77 3.82
N TRP A 79 -13.46 2.78 4.55
CA TRP A 79 -13.08 1.38 4.34
C TRP A 79 -13.54 0.84 2.99
N GLN A 80 -14.78 1.14 2.58
CA GLN A 80 -15.30 0.75 1.27
C GLN A 80 -14.44 1.29 0.13
N LEU A 81 -14.02 2.56 0.21
CA LEU A 81 -13.13 3.18 -0.78
C LEU A 81 -11.73 2.55 -0.80
N LEU A 82 -11.22 2.12 0.34
CA LEU A 82 -9.95 1.38 0.40
C LEU A 82 -10.09 0.00 -0.26
N LEU A 83 -11.15 -0.74 0.06
CA LEU A 83 -11.43 -2.05 -0.51
C LEU A 83 -11.63 -1.98 -2.02
N SER A 84 -12.33 -0.95 -2.52
CA SER A 84 -12.49 -0.71 -3.95
C SER A 84 -11.15 -0.49 -4.67
N VAL A 85 -10.19 0.20 -4.04
CA VAL A 85 -8.84 0.34 -4.60
C VAL A 85 -8.09 -0.99 -4.60
N LEU A 86 -8.21 -1.79 -3.54
CA LEU A 86 -7.59 -3.11 -3.49
C LEU A 86 -8.14 -4.04 -4.59
N ASP A 87 -9.45 -4.02 -4.81
CA ASP A 87 -10.11 -4.77 -5.88
C ASP A 87 -9.67 -4.29 -7.27
N ASP A 88 -9.70 -2.99 -7.53
CA ASP A 88 -9.24 -2.38 -8.80
C ASP A 88 -7.78 -2.74 -9.13
N LYS A 89 -6.92 -2.86 -8.10
CA LYS A 89 -5.52 -3.26 -8.26
C LYS A 89 -5.30 -4.78 -8.26
N GLY A 90 -6.38 -5.56 -8.18
CA GLY A 90 -6.36 -7.02 -8.27
C GLY A 90 -5.84 -7.72 -7.01
N ALA A 91 -5.83 -7.05 -5.86
CA ALA A 91 -5.48 -7.67 -4.58
C ALA A 91 -6.62 -8.54 -4.04
N ILE A 92 -7.88 -8.19 -4.32
CA ILE A 92 -9.06 -8.94 -3.86
C ILE A 92 -9.39 -10.04 -4.86
N GLY A 93 -9.55 -11.26 -4.36
CA GLY A 93 -9.98 -12.41 -5.13
C GLY A 93 -11.47 -12.58 -5.22
N ARG A 94 -11.91 -13.53 -6.06
CA ARG A 94 -13.33 -13.87 -6.26
C ARG A 94 -14.06 -14.27 -4.98
N ASN A 95 -13.33 -14.69 -3.95
CA ASN A 95 -13.85 -15.05 -2.63
C ASN A 95 -13.98 -13.84 -1.68
N GLY A 96 -13.75 -12.61 -2.17
CA GLY A 96 -13.81 -11.38 -1.37
C GLY A 96 -12.64 -11.22 -0.39
N ARG A 97 -11.60 -12.05 -0.49
CA ARG A 97 -10.41 -11.99 0.37
C ARG A 97 -9.22 -11.48 -0.43
N ILE A 98 -8.25 -10.92 0.28
CA ILE A 98 -6.93 -10.66 -0.30
C ILE A 98 -6.30 -12.03 -0.64
N HIS A 99 -5.75 -12.17 -1.85
CA HIS A 99 -5.38 -13.45 -2.47
C HIS A 99 -4.22 -14.18 -1.83
#